data_AF-A0A536EJD2-F1
#
_entry.id   AF-A0A536EJD2-F1
#
_cell.length_a   1.000
_cell.length_b   1.000
_cell.length_c   1.000
_cell.angle_alpha   90.00
_cell.angle_beta   90.00
_cell.angle_gamma   90.00
#
_symmetry.space_group_name_H-M   'P 1'
#
loop_
_entity.id
_entity.type
_entity.pdbx_description
1 polymer ?
#
loop_
_entity_poly.entity_id
_entity_poly.type
_entity_poly.pdbx_seq_one_letter_code
_entity_poly.pdbx_strand_id
1 'polypeptide(L)' 'MTVGHKTTETELADLRAKYVPRGITSAHPVTVDRAQGSEIWDISGKRYIDFAGG' A
#
# COMPACT_ATOMS: atom_id res chain seq x y z
N MET A 1 15.62 12.84 19.38
CA MET A 1 15.09 13.13 18.03
C MET A 1 14.66 11.83 17.41
N THR A 2 13.38 11.48 17.49
CA THR A 2 12.86 10.26 16.87
C THR A 2 12.63 10.58 15.40
N VAL A 3 13.54 10.15 14.53
CA VAL A 3 13.28 10.18 13.09
C VAL A 3 12.19 9.14 12.84
N GLY A 4 10.96 9.59 12.64
CA GLY A 4 9.89 8.71 12.18
C GLY A 4 10.26 8.23 10.79
N HIS A 5 10.71 6.99 10.66
CA HIS A 5 10.94 6.38 9.35
C HIS A 5 9.60 6.32 8.62
N LYS A 6 9.41 7.16 7.61
CA LYS A 6 8.25 7.09 6.72
C LYS A 6 8.61 6.12 5.61
N THR A 7 8.09 4.89 5.68
CA THR A 7 8.30 3.87 4.64
C THR A 7 7.75 4.36 3.30
N THR A 8 8.46 4.08 2.21
CA THR A 8 8.07 4.46 0.84
C THR A 8 7.40 3.30 0.09
N GLU A 9 6.64 3.65 -0.96
CA GLU A 9 5.99 2.66 -1.84
C GLU A 9 7.01 1.73 -2.50
N THR A 10 8.16 2.28 -2.91
CA THR A 10 9.25 1.51 -3.52
C THR A 10 9.83 0.49 -2.54
N GLU A 11 10.11 0.89 -1.30
CA GLU A 11 10.62 -0.03 -0.28
C GLU A 11 9.65 -1.19 -0.01
N LEU A 12 8.34 -0.92 0.06
CA LEU A 12 7.33 -1.96 0.26
C LEU A 12 7.16 -2.86 -0.97
N ALA A 13 7.26 -2.30 -2.18
CA ALA A 13 7.26 -3.06 -3.42
C ALA A 13 8.46 -4.01 -3.50
N ASP A 14 9.66 -3.55 -3.11
CA ASP A 14 10.88 -4.37 -3.09
C ASP A 14 10.79 -5.49 -2.05
N LEU A 15 10.26 -5.18 -0.86
CA LEU A 15 10.00 -6.19 0.17
C LEU A 15 8.98 -7.22 -0.32
N ARG A 16 7.90 -6.80 -0.99
CA ARG A 16 6.93 -7.71 -1.59
C ARG A 16 7.61 -8.61 -2.62
N ALA A 17 8.41 -8.06 -3.53
CA ALA A 17 9.11 -8.84 -4.56
C ALA A 17 10.07 -9.88 -3.95
N LYS A 18 10.68 -9.56 -2.80
CA LYS A 18 11.60 -10.46 -2.09
C LYS A 18 10.89 -11.59 -1.34
N TYR A 19 9.76 -11.31 -0.71
CA TYR A 19 9.15 -12.22 0.26
C TYR A 19 7.81 -12.83 -0.18
N VAL A 20 7.15 -12.29 -1.21
CA VAL A 20 5.87 -12.79 -1.72
C VAL A 20 6.09 -13.52 -3.05
N PRO A 21 5.60 -14.76 -3.22
CA PRO A 21 5.68 -15.47 -4.48
C PRO A 21 5.01 -14.72 -5.63
N ARG A 22 5.61 -14.76 -6.82
CA ARG A 22 5.12 -14.07 -8.03
C ARG A 22 3.71 -14.48 -8.47
N GLY A 23 3.22 -15.65 -8.04
CA GLY A 23 1.86 -16.10 -8.31
C GLY A 23 0.77 -15.34 -7.56
N ILE A 24 1.13 -14.55 -6.53
CA ILE A 24 0.20 -13.68 -5.79
C ILE A 24 0.27 -12.28 -6.40
N THR A 25 -0.72 -11.93 -7.20
CA THR A 25 -0.80 -10.64 -7.89
C THR A 25 -1.55 -9.61 -7.06
N SER A 26 -1.23 -8.33 -7.29
CA SER A 26 -2.05 -7.20 -6.84
C SER A 26 -2.60 -6.53 -8.10
N ALA A 27 -3.90 -6.25 -8.13
CA ALA A 27 -4.52 -5.57 -9.27
C ALA A 27 -3.98 -4.14 -9.45
N HIS A 28 -3.63 -3.48 -8.34
CA HIS A 28 -3.08 -2.12 -8.33
C HIS A 28 -1.74 -2.11 -7.56
N PRO A 29 -0.71 -1.41 -8.05
CA PRO A 29 0.56 -1.26 -7.35
C PRO A 29 0.46 -0.15 -6.29
N VAL A 30 -0.44 -0.33 -5.32
CA VAL A 30 -0.70 0.62 -4.24
C VAL A 30 -0.74 -0.13 -2.91
N THR A 31 0.01 0.37 -1.94
CA THR A 31 0.01 -0.15 -0.58
C THR A 31 -0.90 0.70 0.30
N VAL A 32 -1.99 0.09 0.76
CA VAL A 32 -3.00 0.75 1.60
C VAL A 32 -2.53 0.79 3.05
N ASP A 33 -2.59 1.97 3.66
CA ASP A 33 -2.29 2.20 5.08
C ASP A 33 -3.56 2.11 5.95
N ARG A 34 -4.66 2.69 5.46
CA ARG A 34 -5.97 2.65 6.15
C ARG A 34 -7.13 2.75 5.18
N ALA A 35 -8.30 2.31 5.65
CA ALA A 35 -9.57 2.39 4.93
C ALA A 35 -10.73 2.76 5.87
N GLN A 36 -11.73 3.46 5.35
CA GLN A 36 -12.96 3.80 6.07
C GLN A 36 -14.12 3.99 5.08
N GLY A 37 -15.19 3.20 5.23
CA GLY A 37 -16.31 3.21 4.28
C GLY A 37 -15.82 2.87 2.87
N SER A 38 -16.15 3.71 1.89
CA SER A 38 -15.68 3.59 0.50
C SER A 38 -14.37 4.34 0.22
N GLU A 39 -13.62 4.74 1.26
CA GLU A 39 -12.38 5.50 1.10
C GLU A 39 -11.17 4.70 1.57
N ILE A 40 -10.08 4.77 0.81
CA ILE A 40 -8.78 4.19 1.19
C ILE A 40 -7.68 5.25 1.08
N TRP A 41 -6.66 5.12 1.92
CA TRP A 41 -5.47 5.97 1.90
C TRP A 41 -4.24 5.09 1.76
N ASP A 42 -3.37 5.44 0.82
CA ASP A 42 -2.07 4.80 0.71
C ASP A 42 -1.09 5.31 1.77
N ILE A 43 0.07 4.66 1.88
CA ILE A 43 1.14 5.02 2.83
C ILE A 43 1.73 6.42 2.61
N SER A 44 1.52 7.02 1.43
CA SER A 44 1.91 8.40 1.17
C SER A 44 0.91 9.41 1.75
N GLY A 45 -0.33 8.96 1.99
CA GLY A 45 -1.47 9.74 2.49
C GLY A 45 -2.48 10.11 1.39
N LYS A 46 -2.29 9.62 0.15
CA LYS A 46 -3.21 9.92 -0.95
C LYS A 46 -4.50 9.11 -0.81
N ARG A 47 -5.63 9.80 -0.96
CA ARG A 47 -6.98 9.25 -0.81
C ARG A 47 -7.55 8.75 -2.14
N TYR A 48 -8.21 7.61 -2.11
CA TYR A 48 -8.93 7.02 -3.24
C TYR A 48 -10.35 6.63 -2.81
N ILE A 49 -11.26 6.51 -3.79
CA ILE A 49 -12.57 5.90 -3.60
C ILE A 49 -12.49 4.44 -4.05
N ASP A 50 -12.84 3.51 -3.17
CA ASP A 50 -12.86 2.08 -3.45
C ASP A 50 -14.17 1.68 -4.14
N PHE A 51 -14.07 1.45 -5.45
CA PHE A 51 -15.11 0.86 -6.28
C PHE A 51 -14.90 -0.63 -6.56
N ALA A 52 -13.79 -1.21 -6.08
CA ALA A 52 -13.52 -2.65 -6.21
C ALA A 52 -14.20 -3.43 -5.07
N GLY A 53 -14.15 -2.90 -3.85
CA GLY A 53 -14.81 -3.48 -2.69
C GLY A 53 -14.14 -4.72 -2.09
N GLY A 54 -12.84 -4.91 -2.38
CA GLY A 54 -12.07 -6.09 -1.98
C GLY A 54 -12.20 -7.24 -2.97
#